data_AF-A0A1X6MUV6-F1
#
_entry.id   AF-A0A1X6MUV6-F1
#
_cell.length_a   1.000
_cell.length_b   1.000
_cell.length_c   1.000
_cell.angle_alpha   90.00
_cell.angle_beta   90.00
_cell.angle_gamma   90.00
#
_symmetry.space_group_name_H-M   'P 1'
#
loop_
_entity.id
_entity.type
_entity.pdbx_description
1 polymer ?
#
loop_
_entity_poly.entity_id
_entity_poly.type
_entity_poly.pdbx_seq_one_letter_code
_entity_poly.pdbx_strand_id
1 'polypeptide(L)'
;MSARHPNDFVPDAPSYFRALTSDGVSSPPPGLRKAKGKKPLAKKPHTTTAPIDWEIPRKTLHSSIGFLTLWLYTSQGSSRNVVVVLSAGLAVIIPVDILRLRSPRFERLFERSVGFLMRESEKRSSNGVIWYMLGVVFVLSVYPLDIAVVSIMILSWADTAASTIGRLWGSRTPSLPPRMPIIPLPLASRKSVAGFAAAAITGACIAVGFWGWIVPLYSTINSWHWPATAMLGDQVPDTTGGWVGLSVLGVVSGLVSGIAEALDLGSLDDNLTLPIISGGCLWGFFKLVGFFS
;
A
#
# COMPACT_ATOMS: atom_id res chain seq x y z
N MET A 1 -20.85 17.09 70.02
CA MET A 1 -20.10 16.06 69.27
C MET A 1 -20.32 16.33 67.78
N SER A 2 -19.39 17.02 67.10
CA SER A 2 -18.29 16.44 66.26
C SER A 2 -18.82 16.07 64.84
N ALA A 3 -18.26 16.41 63.68
CA ALA A 3 -17.06 17.15 63.24
C ALA A 3 -17.08 17.34 61.68
N ARG A 4 -16.40 18.39 61.20
CA ARG A 4 -15.56 18.57 59.98
C ARG A 4 -15.99 18.13 58.54
N HIS A 5 -15.83 19.09 57.61
CA HIS A 5 -15.25 19.09 56.22
C HIS A 5 -14.53 17.82 55.70
N PRO A 6 -14.43 17.56 54.36
CA PRO A 6 -13.57 18.37 53.47
C PRO A 6 -13.84 18.44 51.93
N ASN A 7 -13.30 19.53 51.35
CA ASN A 7 -12.57 19.66 50.07
C ASN A 7 -13.23 19.43 48.69
N ASP A 8 -13.51 20.56 48.03
CA ASP A 8 -13.18 20.80 46.62
C ASP A 8 -11.66 20.74 46.39
N PHE A 9 -11.20 20.01 45.36
CA PHE A 9 -9.82 20.07 44.89
C PHE A 9 -9.80 20.00 43.35
N VAL A 10 -9.58 21.17 42.73
CA VAL A 10 -9.23 21.33 41.31
C VAL A 10 -7.72 21.63 41.26
N PRO A 11 -6.90 20.96 40.43
CA PRO A 11 -5.46 21.21 40.41
C PRO A 11 -5.10 22.48 39.63
N ASP A 12 -4.20 23.27 40.22
CA ASP A 12 -3.62 24.51 39.70
C ASP A 12 -2.74 24.32 38.45
N ALA A 13 -2.80 25.29 37.55
CA ALA A 13 -1.83 25.49 36.47
C ALA A 13 -0.63 26.32 36.99
N PRO A 14 0.62 25.99 36.60
CA PRO A 14 1.80 26.63 37.18
C PRO A 14 2.02 28.08 36.70
N SER A 15 2.27 28.91 37.70
CA SER A 15 2.57 30.34 37.68
C SER A 15 3.97 30.65 37.14
N TYR A 16 4.05 31.14 35.90
CA TYR A 16 5.12 32.03 35.44
C TYR A 16 4.47 33.07 34.52
N PHE A 17 4.75 34.36 34.76
CA PHE A 17 4.14 35.57 34.15
C PHE A 17 3.04 36.25 34.96
N ARG A 18 3.41 36.91 36.06
CA ARG A 18 2.75 38.16 36.47
C ARG A 18 3.60 38.97 37.44
N ALA A 19 4.41 39.89 36.90
CA ALA A 19 4.78 41.11 37.60
C ALA A 19 5.38 42.11 36.60
N LEU A 20 5.14 43.39 36.86
CA LEU A 20 5.69 44.59 36.21
C LEU A 20 4.85 45.22 35.10
N THR A 21 3.75 45.85 35.51
CA THR A 21 3.37 47.19 35.02
C THR A 21 2.93 48.04 36.21
N SER A 22 3.70 49.07 36.55
CA SER A 22 3.22 50.35 37.10
C SER A 22 4.41 51.29 37.28
N ASP A 23 4.15 52.53 36.90
CA ASP A 23 5.10 53.62 36.71
C ASP A 23 5.69 54.15 38.01
N GLY A 24 6.97 54.53 37.98
CA GLY A 24 7.65 55.16 39.10
C GLY A 24 8.97 55.80 38.66
N VAL A 25 8.94 57.12 38.47
CA VAL A 25 10.08 57.98 38.14
C VAL A 25 11.17 57.90 39.22
N SER A 26 12.41 57.56 38.84
CA SER A 26 13.63 57.95 39.57
C SER A 26 14.86 57.97 38.64
N SER A 27 15.71 58.98 38.84
CA SER A 27 16.82 59.45 38.02
C SER A 27 17.98 58.45 37.86
N PRO A 28 18.86 58.57 36.82
CA PRO A 28 19.91 57.58 36.57
C PRO A 28 21.20 57.88 37.38
N PRO A 29 21.94 56.86 37.84
CA PRO A 29 23.29 57.05 38.39
C PRO A 29 24.34 57.11 37.26
N PRO A 30 25.47 57.82 37.47
CA PRO A 30 26.45 58.06 36.43
C PRO A 30 27.50 56.94 36.33
N GLY A 31 27.81 56.59 35.08
CA GLY A 31 29.10 56.02 34.71
C GLY A 31 29.20 54.50 34.76
N LEU A 32 29.09 53.85 33.60
CA LEU A 32 29.81 52.61 33.30
C LEU A 32 30.03 52.43 31.79
N ARG A 33 31.27 52.72 31.40
CA ARG A 33 32.09 52.20 30.30
C ARG A 33 31.40 51.47 29.12
N LYS A 34 31.68 51.99 27.92
CA LYS A 34 31.46 51.38 26.59
C LYS A 34 31.87 49.89 26.55
N ALA A 35 30.91 48.99 26.29
CA ALA A 35 31.18 47.62 25.89
C ALA A 35 31.12 47.50 24.35
N LYS A 36 32.21 47.02 23.77
CA LYS A 36 32.45 46.84 22.34
C LYS A 36 31.41 45.93 21.68
N GLY A 37 31.03 46.27 20.45
CA GLY A 37 30.06 45.52 19.63
C GLY A 37 30.41 44.04 19.47
N LYS A 38 29.42 43.18 19.69
CA LYS A 38 29.49 41.75 19.36
C LYS A 38 29.26 41.59 17.85
N LYS A 39 30.22 40.98 17.15
CA LYS A 39 30.03 40.50 15.76
C LYS A 39 28.93 39.42 15.74
N PRO A 40 28.07 39.36 14.71
CA PRO A 40 27.11 38.28 14.60
C PRO A 40 27.84 36.95 14.39
N LEU A 41 27.45 35.91 15.14
CA LEU A 41 27.93 34.55 14.87
C LEU A 41 27.45 34.13 13.48
N ALA A 42 28.39 33.74 12.62
CA ALA A 42 28.09 33.11 11.35
C ALA A 42 27.28 31.82 11.60
N LYS A 43 26.06 31.75 11.04
CA LYS A 43 25.28 30.50 10.97
C LYS A 43 26.11 29.48 10.19
N LYS A 44 26.47 28.37 10.83
CA LYS A 44 27.05 27.21 10.14
C LYS A 44 26.04 26.72 9.09
N PRO A 45 26.48 26.39 7.86
CA PRO A 45 25.60 25.79 6.87
C PRO A 45 25.22 24.39 7.38
N HIS A 46 23.93 24.18 7.64
CA HIS A 46 23.40 22.83 7.78
C HIS A 46 23.48 22.18 6.39
N THR A 47 24.51 21.38 6.16
CA THR A 47 24.50 20.39 5.09
C THR A 47 23.50 19.32 5.49
N THR A 48 22.22 19.54 5.18
CA THR A 48 21.20 18.48 5.18
C THR A 48 21.56 17.52 4.05
N THR A 49 22.27 16.44 4.39
CA THR A 49 22.24 15.23 3.59
C THR A 49 20.78 14.85 3.43
N ALA A 50 20.26 14.88 2.21
CA ALA A 50 18.89 14.44 1.94
C ALA A 50 18.72 13.02 2.51
N PRO A 51 17.71 12.76 3.36
CA PRO A 51 17.49 11.43 3.89
C PRO A 51 17.28 10.46 2.72
N ILE A 52 17.99 9.33 2.74
CA ILE A 52 17.80 8.26 1.77
C ILE A 52 16.37 7.74 1.94
N ASP A 53 15.57 7.85 0.89
CA ASP A 53 14.20 7.34 0.89
C ASP A 53 14.23 5.81 0.73
N TRP A 54 14.32 5.11 1.86
CA TRP A 54 14.29 3.64 1.95
C TRP A 54 12.96 3.03 1.46
N GLU A 55 12.02 3.85 1.03
CA GLU A 55 10.81 3.39 0.34
C GLU A 55 11.09 2.85 -1.08
N ILE A 56 12.18 3.30 -1.73
CA ILE A 56 12.53 2.90 -3.11
C ILE A 56 12.91 1.41 -3.21
N PRO A 57 13.87 0.85 -2.44
CA PRO A 57 14.25 -0.56 -2.55
C PRO A 57 13.09 -1.52 -2.28
N ARG A 58 12.24 -1.19 -1.29
CA ARG A 58 11.05 -1.98 -0.96
C ARG A 58 10.09 -2.06 -2.15
N LYS A 59 9.87 -0.95 -2.84
CA LYS A 59 8.99 -0.90 -4.02
C LYS A 59 9.59 -1.57 -5.22
N THR A 60 10.90 -1.46 -5.41
CA THR A 60 11.58 -2.22 -6.46
C THR A 60 11.42 -3.73 -6.22
N LEU A 61 11.59 -4.19 -4.98
CA LEU A 61 11.35 -5.60 -4.63
C LEU A 61 9.88 -5.97 -4.89
N HIS A 62 8.92 -5.17 -4.40
CA HIS A 62 7.49 -5.43 -4.58
C HIS A 62 7.07 -5.49 -6.06
N SER A 63 7.53 -4.53 -6.86
CA SER A 63 7.26 -4.44 -8.31
C SER A 63 7.96 -5.55 -9.11
N SER A 64 9.10 -6.07 -8.62
CA SER A 64 9.81 -7.18 -9.28
C SER A 64 8.99 -8.48 -9.28
N ILE A 65 8.10 -8.65 -8.30
CA ILE A 65 7.35 -9.90 -8.14
C ILE A 65 6.34 -10.08 -9.27
N GLY A 66 5.73 -9.01 -9.79
CA GLY A 66 4.86 -9.11 -10.97
C GLY A 66 5.58 -9.69 -12.19
N PHE A 67 6.85 -9.33 -12.41
CA PHE A 67 7.68 -9.92 -13.46
C PHE A 67 8.01 -11.39 -13.18
N LEU A 68 8.36 -11.71 -11.93
CA LEU A 68 8.61 -13.10 -11.51
C LEU A 68 7.39 -13.98 -11.71
N THR A 69 6.20 -13.50 -11.33
CA THR A 69 4.93 -14.21 -11.52
C THR A 69 4.66 -14.47 -13.00
N LEU A 70 4.85 -13.45 -13.85
CA LEU A 70 4.65 -13.62 -15.29
C LEU A 70 5.66 -14.61 -15.90
N TRP A 71 6.92 -14.58 -15.45
CA TRP A 71 7.93 -15.56 -15.87
C TRP A 71 7.57 -16.98 -15.42
N LEU A 72 7.12 -17.17 -14.18
CA LEU A 72 6.66 -18.49 -13.69
C LEU A 72 5.44 -19.00 -14.46
N TYR A 73 4.52 -18.11 -14.84
CA TYR A 73 3.35 -18.47 -15.66
C TYR A 73 3.77 -18.90 -17.07
N THR A 74 4.55 -18.07 -17.76
CA THR A 74 4.96 -18.30 -19.16
C THR A 74 5.94 -19.48 -19.32
N SER A 75 6.73 -19.78 -18.29
CA SER A 75 7.56 -20.99 -18.22
C SER A 75 6.76 -22.27 -17.89
N GLN A 76 5.44 -22.19 -17.77
CA GLN A 76 4.55 -23.30 -17.41
C GLN A 76 4.90 -23.91 -16.04
N GLY A 77 5.33 -23.07 -15.11
CA GLY A 77 5.63 -23.47 -13.74
C GLY A 77 4.38 -23.97 -13.00
N SER A 78 4.58 -24.94 -12.10
CA SER A 78 3.50 -25.46 -11.26
C SER A 78 3.16 -24.45 -10.15
N SER A 79 1.93 -23.91 -10.19
CA SER A 79 1.41 -23.05 -9.12
C SER A 79 1.40 -23.73 -7.75
N ARG A 80 1.20 -25.05 -7.72
CA ARG A 80 1.29 -25.86 -6.49
C ARG A 80 2.68 -25.80 -5.87
N ASN A 81 3.74 -25.84 -6.68
CA ASN A 81 5.11 -25.74 -6.17
C ASN A 81 5.36 -24.35 -5.57
N VAL A 82 4.86 -23.30 -6.23
CA VAL A 82 4.93 -21.92 -5.70
C VAL A 82 4.22 -21.82 -4.35
N VAL A 83 3.00 -22.35 -4.24
CA VAL A 83 2.24 -22.39 -2.97
C VAL A 83 3.00 -23.13 -1.88
N VAL A 84 3.60 -24.29 -2.18
CA VAL A 84 4.37 -25.07 -1.20
C VAL A 84 5.61 -24.29 -0.74
N VAL A 85 6.37 -23.69 -1.65
CA VAL A 85 7.57 -22.91 -1.32
C VAL A 85 7.22 -21.68 -0.47
N LEU A 86 6.16 -20.94 -0.84
CA LEU A 86 5.71 -19.79 -0.07
C LEU A 86 5.19 -20.21 1.32
N SER A 87 4.44 -21.32 1.40
CA SER A 87 3.93 -21.84 2.67
C SER A 87 5.07 -22.30 3.60
N ALA A 88 6.09 -22.96 3.05
CA ALA A 88 7.28 -23.34 3.79
C ALA A 88 8.06 -22.09 4.28
N GLY A 89 8.17 -21.06 3.44
CA GLY A 89 8.76 -19.78 3.83
C GLY A 89 7.99 -19.09 4.96
N LEU A 90 6.65 -19.08 4.90
CA LEU A 90 5.79 -18.56 5.96
C LEU A 90 6.00 -19.30 7.29
N ALA A 91 6.13 -20.63 7.25
CA ALA A 91 6.39 -21.45 8.42
C ALA A 91 7.71 -21.09 9.12
N VAL A 92 8.66 -20.49 8.41
CA VAL A 92 9.92 -19.98 8.95
C VAL A 92 9.80 -18.51 9.37
N ILE A 93 9.24 -17.66 8.51
CA ILE A 93 9.21 -16.20 8.73
C ILE A 93 8.28 -15.82 9.89
N ILE A 94 7.14 -16.49 10.07
CA ILE A 94 6.20 -16.17 11.16
C ILE A 94 6.87 -16.35 12.54
N PRO A 95 7.51 -17.50 12.87
CA PRO A 95 8.25 -17.65 14.12
C PRO A 95 9.36 -16.60 14.29
N VAL A 96 10.10 -16.28 13.23
CA VAL A 96 11.16 -15.26 13.25
C VAL A 96 10.58 -13.88 13.58
N ASP A 97 9.44 -13.54 13.00
CA ASP A 97 8.73 -12.27 13.24
C ASP A 97 8.18 -12.18 14.67
N ILE A 98 7.64 -13.27 15.20
CA ILE A 98 7.21 -13.38 16.60
C ILE A 98 8.41 -13.21 17.54
N LEU A 99 9.53 -13.86 17.26
CA LEU A 99 10.75 -13.76 18.07
C LEU A 99 11.31 -12.33 18.07
N ARG A 100 11.27 -11.66 16.90
CA ARG A 100 11.62 -10.24 16.73
C ARG A 100 10.77 -9.35 17.60
N LEU A 101 9.45 -9.51 17.58
CA LEU A 101 8.53 -8.66 18.37
C LEU A 101 8.61 -8.92 19.88
N ARG A 102 9.12 -10.09 20.31
CA ARG A 102 9.23 -10.45 21.73
C ARG A 102 10.60 -10.18 22.36
N SER A 103 11.68 -10.08 21.56
CA SER A 103 13.05 -9.98 22.09
C SER A 103 13.78 -8.74 21.58
N PRO A 104 14.09 -7.75 22.45
CA PRO A 104 14.84 -6.56 22.06
C PRO A 104 16.24 -6.83 21.50
N ARG A 105 16.85 -7.97 21.88
CA ARG A 105 18.15 -8.39 21.34
C ARG A 105 18.01 -8.84 19.89
N PHE A 106 16.96 -9.61 19.60
CA PHE A 106 16.72 -10.12 18.26
C PHE A 106 16.18 -9.03 17.33
N GLU A 107 15.32 -8.14 17.81
CA GLU A 107 14.90 -6.91 17.12
C GLU A 107 16.09 -6.14 16.55
N ARG A 108 17.09 -5.82 17.40
CA ARG A 108 18.30 -5.10 16.95
C ARG A 108 19.13 -5.85 15.92
N LEU A 109 19.22 -7.18 16.03
CA LEU A 109 19.94 -8.00 15.04
C LEU A 109 19.20 -8.02 13.71
N PHE A 110 17.88 -8.22 13.76
CA PHE A 110 17.01 -8.25 12.59
C PHE A 110 17.02 -6.91 11.87
N GLU A 111 16.87 -5.79 12.58
CA GLU A 111 16.94 -4.44 12.00
C GLU A 111 18.30 -4.14 11.36
N ARG A 112 19.41 -4.63 11.93
CA ARG A 112 20.73 -4.47 11.31
C ARG A 112 20.85 -5.21 9.98
N SER A 113 20.21 -6.38 9.87
CA SER A 113 20.32 -7.23 8.67
C SER A 113 19.32 -6.83 7.58
N VAL A 114 18.08 -6.54 7.93
CA VAL A 114 16.97 -6.32 6.98
C VAL A 114 16.22 -5.00 7.18
N GLY A 115 16.67 -4.15 8.12
CA GLY A 115 15.98 -2.89 8.44
C GLY A 115 15.87 -1.91 7.28
N PHE A 116 16.76 -1.99 6.29
CA PHE A 116 16.69 -1.18 5.07
C PHE A 116 15.44 -1.47 4.21
N LEU A 117 14.83 -2.66 4.38
CA LEU A 117 13.63 -3.08 3.67
C LEU A 117 12.35 -2.83 4.50
N MET A 118 12.49 -2.55 5.79
CA MET A 118 11.41 -2.53 6.77
C MET A 118 10.85 -1.11 6.97
N ARG A 119 9.53 -0.97 7.06
CA ARG A 119 8.88 0.32 7.38
C ARG A 119 8.98 0.62 8.87
N GLU A 120 8.96 1.90 9.24
CA GLU A 120 8.96 2.30 10.66
C GLU A 120 7.76 1.74 11.44
N SER A 121 6.58 1.68 10.81
CA SER A 121 5.38 1.07 11.42
C SER A 121 5.57 -0.43 11.69
N GLU A 122 6.35 -1.13 10.87
CA GLU A 122 6.61 -2.57 10.97
C GLU A 122 7.60 -2.91 12.09
N LYS A 123 8.22 -1.93 12.76
CA LYS A 123 9.08 -2.19 13.94
C LYS A 123 8.29 -2.69 15.14
N ARG A 124 7.02 -2.30 15.22
CA ARG A 124 6.11 -2.65 16.32
C ARG A 124 4.94 -3.53 15.91
N SER A 125 4.83 -3.86 14.62
CA SER A 125 3.80 -4.74 14.06
C SER A 125 4.43 -5.85 13.22
N SER A 126 3.62 -6.82 12.79
CA SER A 126 4.10 -7.87 11.88
C SER A 126 4.62 -7.30 10.55
N ASN A 127 5.63 -7.97 9.99
CA ASN A 127 6.26 -7.57 8.74
C ASN A 127 5.30 -7.73 7.54
N GLY A 128 5.25 -6.72 6.65
CA GLY A 128 4.41 -6.72 5.45
C GLY A 128 4.63 -7.93 4.52
N VAL A 129 5.83 -8.53 4.51
CA VAL A 129 6.13 -9.74 3.73
C VAL A 129 5.24 -10.92 4.14
N ILE A 130 4.87 -11.04 5.41
CA ILE A 130 3.99 -12.11 5.89
C ILE A 130 2.60 -11.96 5.25
N TRP A 131 2.05 -10.74 5.31
CA TRP A 131 0.74 -10.42 4.73
C TRP A 131 0.74 -10.64 3.21
N TYR A 132 1.81 -10.21 2.54
CA TYR A 132 2.03 -10.47 1.11
C TYR A 132 1.99 -11.96 0.78
N MET A 133 2.82 -12.77 1.46
CA MET A 133 2.91 -14.20 1.19
C MET A 133 1.59 -14.92 1.47
N LEU A 134 0.87 -14.53 2.53
CA LEU A 134 -0.46 -15.05 2.82
C LEU A 134 -1.46 -14.73 1.70
N GLY A 135 -1.46 -13.49 1.19
CA GLY A 135 -2.30 -13.08 0.06
C GLY A 135 -2.00 -13.88 -1.21
N VAL A 136 -0.73 -14.03 -1.57
CA VAL A 136 -0.31 -14.80 -2.75
C VAL A 136 -0.67 -16.28 -2.62
N VAL A 137 -0.43 -16.89 -1.45
CA VAL A 137 -0.83 -18.28 -1.18
C VAL A 137 -2.34 -18.44 -1.31
N PHE A 138 -3.12 -17.51 -0.76
CA PHE A 138 -4.57 -17.55 -0.85
C PHE A 138 -5.05 -17.51 -2.30
N VAL A 139 -4.63 -16.50 -3.09
CA VAL A 139 -5.14 -16.34 -4.46
C VAL A 139 -4.73 -17.50 -5.37
N LEU A 140 -3.52 -18.04 -5.22
CA LEU A 140 -3.07 -19.22 -5.98
C LEU A 140 -3.79 -20.52 -5.58
N SER A 141 -4.32 -20.59 -4.35
CA SER A 141 -5.01 -21.77 -3.84
C SER A 141 -6.52 -21.73 -4.12
N VAL A 142 -7.11 -20.53 -4.18
CA VAL A 142 -8.57 -20.34 -4.27
C VAL A 142 -9.03 -19.98 -5.68
N TYR A 143 -8.27 -19.17 -6.42
CA TYR A 143 -8.70 -18.67 -7.72
C TYR A 143 -8.16 -19.52 -8.89
N PRO A 144 -8.87 -19.54 -10.03
CA PRO A 144 -8.29 -20.01 -11.28
C PRO A 144 -6.96 -19.31 -11.58
N LEU A 145 -6.01 -20.05 -12.14
CA LEU A 145 -4.61 -19.61 -12.26
C LEU A 145 -4.46 -18.22 -12.92
N ASP A 146 -5.19 -17.97 -14.00
CA ASP A 146 -5.14 -16.70 -14.74
C ASP A 146 -5.57 -15.51 -13.85
N ILE A 147 -6.65 -15.70 -13.09
CA ILE A 147 -7.17 -14.69 -12.16
C ILE A 147 -6.17 -14.49 -11.02
N ALA A 148 -5.60 -15.58 -10.49
CA ALA A 148 -4.60 -15.50 -9.44
C ALA A 148 -3.37 -14.71 -9.89
N VAL A 149 -2.85 -14.98 -11.09
CA VAL A 149 -1.70 -14.27 -11.67
C VAL A 149 -2.00 -12.79 -11.85
N VAL A 150 -3.15 -12.44 -12.44
CA VAL A 150 -3.53 -11.04 -12.62
C VAL A 150 -3.70 -10.33 -11.28
N SER A 151 -4.27 -10.99 -10.27
CA SER A 151 -4.42 -10.42 -8.92
C SER A 151 -3.07 -10.10 -8.27
N ILE A 152 -2.07 -10.98 -8.47
CA ILE A 152 -0.70 -10.75 -7.99
C ILE A 152 -0.04 -9.60 -8.77
N MET A 153 -0.26 -9.52 -10.08
CA MET A 153 0.25 -8.41 -10.90
C MET A 153 -0.36 -7.07 -10.50
N ILE A 154 -1.67 -7.02 -10.21
CA ILE A 154 -2.35 -5.82 -9.70
C ILE A 154 -1.73 -5.43 -8.35
N LEU A 155 -1.57 -6.36 -7.40
CA LEU A 155 -0.88 -6.09 -6.15
C LEU A 155 0.53 -5.53 -6.39
N SER A 156 1.28 -6.05 -7.33
CA SER A 156 2.66 -5.65 -7.56
C SER A 156 2.76 -4.27 -8.25
N TRP A 157 2.13 -4.12 -9.41
CA TRP A 157 2.31 -2.96 -10.29
C TRP A 157 1.28 -1.86 -10.04
N ALA A 158 0.02 -2.19 -9.77
CA ALA A 158 -1.01 -1.18 -9.53
C ALA A 158 -0.80 -0.47 -8.18
N ASP A 159 -0.42 -1.18 -7.12
CA ASP A 159 -0.03 -0.59 -5.82
C ASP A 159 1.20 0.33 -5.97
N THR A 160 2.22 -0.13 -6.71
CA THR A 160 3.43 0.66 -6.95
C THR A 160 3.09 1.92 -7.75
N ALA A 161 2.25 1.82 -8.78
CA ALA A 161 1.79 2.96 -9.57
C ALA A 161 0.96 3.93 -8.72
N ALA A 162 -0.02 3.43 -7.96
CA ALA A 162 -0.89 4.22 -7.11
C ALA A 162 -0.10 4.99 -6.06
N SER A 163 0.83 4.32 -5.37
CA SER A 163 1.65 4.96 -4.36
C SER A 163 2.61 5.98 -4.97
N THR A 164 3.19 5.72 -6.15
CA THR A 164 4.16 6.63 -6.81
C THR A 164 3.48 7.86 -7.36
N ILE A 165 2.43 7.69 -8.16
CA ILE A 165 1.64 8.79 -8.71
C ILE A 165 0.89 9.52 -7.59
N GLY A 166 0.37 8.80 -6.61
CA GLY A 166 -0.30 9.37 -5.43
C GLY A 166 0.61 10.29 -4.61
N ARG A 167 1.92 9.97 -4.44
CA ARG A 167 2.87 10.88 -3.80
C ARG A 167 3.23 12.09 -4.66
N LEU A 168 3.35 11.91 -5.98
CA LEU A 168 3.75 12.98 -6.91
C LEU A 168 2.64 14.00 -7.16
N TRP A 169 1.40 13.54 -7.33
CA TRP A 169 0.27 14.38 -7.75
C TRP A 169 -0.92 14.37 -6.80
N GLY A 170 -0.89 13.58 -5.71
CA GLY A 170 -1.99 13.50 -4.76
C GLY A 170 -2.34 14.84 -4.11
N SER A 171 -1.36 15.74 -3.91
CA SER A 171 -1.61 17.10 -3.38
C SER A 171 -2.33 18.01 -4.37
N ARG A 172 -2.35 17.67 -5.66
CA ARG A 172 -3.01 18.43 -6.73
C ARG A 172 -4.40 17.89 -7.07
N THR A 173 -4.79 16.76 -6.47
CA THR A 173 -6.08 16.12 -6.70
C THR A 173 -6.85 16.00 -5.39
N PRO A 174 -8.20 15.99 -5.42
CA PRO A 174 -8.98 15.74 -4.22
C PRO A 174 -8.63 14.38 -3.59
N SER A 175 -8.75 14.30 -2.25
CA SER A 175 -8.83 13.02 -1.56
C SER A 175 -10.10 12.28 -1.96
N LEU A 176 -10.07 10.95 -1.92
CA LEU A 176 -11.26 10.15 -2.21
C LEU A 176 -12.36 10.37 -1.15
N PRO A 177 -13.64 10.36 -1.55
CA PRO A 177 -14.74 10.44 -0.60
C PRO A 177 -14.67 9.26 0.37
N PRO A 178 -14.93 9.43 1.68
CA PRO A 178 -14.79 8.35 2.67
C PRO A 178 -15.68 7.12 2.43
N ARG A 179 -16.72 7.27 1.60
CA ARG A 179 -17.67 6.22 1.22
C ARG A 179 -18.09 6.45 -0.23
N MET A 180 -18.29 5.40 -1.01
CA MET A 180 -18.90 5.56 -2.33
C MET A 180 -20.40 5.87 -2.21
N PRO A 181 -20.97 6.68 -3.10
CA PRO A 181 -22.39 7.03 -3.07
C PRO A 181 -23.32 5.85 -3.39
N ILE A 182 -22.83 4.82 -4.08
CA ILE A 182 -23.64 3.69 -4.57
C ILE A 182 -23.45 2.43 -3.71
N ILE A 183 -22.24 2.18 -3.20
CA ILE A 183 -21.91 1.00 -2.38
C ILE A 183 -21.24 1.51 -1.09
N PRO A 184 -21.73 1.14 0.11
CA PRO A 184 -21.16 1.63 1.37
C PRO A 184 -19.84 0.91 1.72
N LEU A 185 -18.87 0.95 0.81
CA LEU A 185 -17.52 0.47 1.02
C LEU A 185 -16.68 1.57 1.71
N PRO A 186 -15.95 1.24 2.78
CA PRO A 186 -15.05 2.19 3.44
C PRO A 186 -13.88 2.51 2.51
N LEU A 187 -13.73 3.79 2.18
CA LEU A 187 -12.60 4.28 1.37
C LEU A 187 -11.63 5.05 2.26
N ALA A 188 -10.35 4.84 2.00
CA ALA A 188 -9.28 5.49 2.74
C ALA A 188 -9.24 6.99 2.39
N SER A 189 -9.59 7.85 3.35
CA SER A 189 -9.57 9.32 3.18
C SER A 189 -8.17 9.89 2.87
N ARG A 190 -7.13 9.12 3.17
CA ARG A 190 -5.72 9.42 2.85
C ARG A 190 -5.33 9.12 1.40
N LYS A 191 -6.13 8.34 0.67
CA LYS A 191 -5.85 7.97 -0.72
C LYS A 191 -6.40 9.04 -1.67
N SER A 192 -5.64 9.32 -2.73
CA SER A 192 -5.92 10.41 -3.68
C SER A 192 -6.58 9.88 -4.95
N VAL A 193 -7.32 10.75 -5.64
CA VAL A 193 -7.85 10.44 -6.97
C VAL A 193 -6.73 10.11 -7.97
N ALA A 194 -5.58 10.78 -7.86
CA ALA A 194 -4.40 10.45 -8.68
C ALA A 194 -3.92 9.00 -8.47
N GLY A 195 -3.84 8.55 -7.22
CA GLY A 195 -3.46 7.17 -6.89
C GLY A 195 -4.48 6.15 -7.41
N PHE A 196 -5.77 6.42 -7.22
CA PHE A 196 -6.86 5.60 -7.76
C PHE A 196 -6.79 5.48 -9.28
N ALA A 197 -6.62 6.60 -9.99
CA ALA A 197 -6.54 6.62 -11.44
C ALA A 197 -5.31 5.85 -11.94
N ALA A 198 -4.17 5.98 -11.27
CA ALA A 198 -2.97 5.22 -11.61
C ALA A 198 -3.16 3.71 -11.40
N ALA A 199 -3.76 3.28 -10.28
CA ALA A 199 -4.14 1.89 -10.08
C ALA A 199 -5.10 1.39 -11.16
N ALA A 200 -6.09 2.20 -11.53
CA ALA A 200 -7.10 1.80 -12.50
C ALA A 200 -6.53 1.65 -13.92
N ILE A 201 -5.73 2.61 -14.37
CA ILE A 201 -5.04 2.52 -15.67
C ILE A 201 -4.11 1.31 -15.69
N THR A 202 -3.32 1.12 -14.62
CA THR A 202 -2.38 -0.01 -14.53
C THR A 202 -3.11 -1.35 -14.53
N GLY A 203 -4.21 -1.48 -13.77
CA GLY A 203 -5.04 -2.68 -13.76
C GLY A 203 -5.65 -3.00 -15.13
N ALA A 204 -6.15 -1.98 -15.83
CA ALA A 204 -6.65 -2.14 -17.19
C ALA A 204 -5.56 -2.64 -18.15
N CYS A 205 -4.37 -2.04 -18.10
CA CYS A 205 -3.22 -2.47 -18.92
C CYS A 205 -2.79 -3.90 -18.61
N ILE A 206 -2.77 -4.30 -17.32
CA ILE A 206 -2.46 -5.67 -16.91
C ILE A 206 -3.47 -6.64 -17.52
N ALA A 207 -4.76 -6.40 -17.35
CA ALA A 207 -5.79 -7.30 -17.85
C ALA A 207 -5.77 -7.40 -19.39
N VAL A 208 -5.72 -6.26 -20.09
CA VAL A 208 -5.69 -6.22 -21.55
C VAL A 208 -4.43 -6.91 -22.09
N GLY A 209 -3.26 -6.64 -21.51
CA GLY A 209 -2.01 -7.29 -21.90
C GLY A 209 -2.01 -8.80 -21.62
N PHE A 210 -2.46 -9.18 -20.43
CA PHE A 210 -2.46 -10.58 -20.00
C PHE A 210 -3.43 -11.42 -20.81
N TRP A 211 -4.72 -11.06 -20.88
CA TRP A 211 -5.70 -11.85 -21.64
C TRP A 211 -5.64 -11.62 -23.15
N GLY A 212 -5.13 -10.48 -23.62
CA GLY A 212 -5.01 -10.19 -25.05
C GLY A 212 -3.80 -10.85 -25.71
N TRP A 213 -2.69 -11.00 -24.98
CA TRP A 213 -1.43 -11.53 -25.54
C TRP A 213 -0.86 -12.71 -24.76
N ILE A 214 -0.79 -12.67 -23.44
CA ILE A 214 -0.11 -13.72 -22.66
C ILE A 214 -0.92 -15.01 -22.67
N VAL A 215 -2.20 -14.97 -22.31
CA VAL A 215 -3.05 -16.17 -22.26
C VAL A 215 -3.10 -16.87 -23.62
N PRO A 216 -3.40 -16.20 -24.76
CA PRO A 216 -3.45 -16.89 -26.05
C PRO A 216 -2.13 -17.53 -26.49
N LEU A 217 -0.98 -17.01 -26.03
CA LEU A 217 0.35 -17.53 -26.40
C LEU A 217 0.83 -18.69 -25.53
N TYR A 218 0.34 -18.80 -24.29
CA TYR A 218 0.88 -19.71 -23.28
C TYR A 218 -0.17 -20.62 -22.62
N SER A 219 -1.46 -20.44 -22.90
CA SER A 219 -2.51 -21.22 -22.26
C SER A 219 -2.50 -22.68 -22.68
N THR A 220 -2.64 -23.57 -21.70
CA THR A 220 -3.01 -24.99 -21.89
C THR A 220 -4.49 -25.21 -21.53
N ILE A 221 -5.00 -26.41 -21.83
CA ILE A 221 -6.40 -26.87 -21.95
C ILE A 221 -7.33 -26.59 -20.73
N ASN A 222 -6.83 -26.01 -19.62
CA ASN A 222 -7.56 -25.75 -18.38
C ASN A 222 -7.59 -24.28 -17.91
N SER A 223 -7.18 -23.34 -18.75
CA SER A 223 -7.40 -21.90 -18.48
C SER A 223 -8.87 -21.57 -18.76
N TRP A 224 -9.52 -20.76 -17.93
CA TRP A 224 -10.89 -20.37 -18.22
C TRP A 224 -10.86 -19.32 -19.33
N HIS A 225 -11.26 -19.72 -20.53
CA HIS A 225 -11.18 -18.84 -21.70
C HIS A 225 -12.38 -17.90 -21.72
N TRP A 226 -12.13 -16.59 -21.66
CA TRP A 226 -12.93 -15.68 -22.48
C TRP A 226 -12.52 -15.93 -23.95
N PRO A 227 -13.44 -15.97 -24.92
CA PRO A 227 -13.08 -16.02 -26.33
C PRO A 227 -12.55 -14.65 -26.78
N ALA A 228 -11.40 -14.25 -26.23
CA ALA A 228 -10.53 -13.24 -26.82
C ALA A 228 -9.47 -13.95 -27.66
N THR A 229 -9.90 -14.68 -28.69
CA THR A 229 -9.07 -14.95 -29.87
C THR A 229 -8.87 -13.63 -30.63
N ALA A 230 -8.20 -12.65 -30.01
CA ALA A 230 -7.90 -11.37 -30.65
C ALA A 230 -6.79 -11.49 -31.70
N MET A 231 -6.03 -12.59 -31.72
CA MET A 231 -4.86 -12.75 -32.59
C MET A 231 -4.89 -13.99 -33.49
N LEU A 232 -5.68 -15.02 -33.15
CA LEU A 232 -5.73 -16.29 -33.89
C LEU A 232 -7.16 -16.57 -34.39
N GLY A 233 -7.66 -15.67 -35.23
CA GLY A 233 -8.38 -16.00 -36.47
C GLY A 233 -9.59 -16.95 -36.51
N ASP A 234 -10.13 -17.47 -35.41
CA ASP A 234 -11.32 -18.32 -35.48
C ASP A 234 -12.60 -17.53 -35.16
N GLN A 235 -13.48 -17.57 -36.16
CA GLN A 235 -14.79 -16.91 -36.25
C GLN A 235 -15.75 -17.53 -35.21
N VAL A 236 -15.70 -17.09 -33.96
CA VAL A 236 -16.82 -17.27 -33.03
C VAL A 236 -17.64 -15.97 -33.05
N PRO A 237 -18.85 -15.97 -33.64
CA PRO A 237 -19.70 -14.79 -33.72
C PRO A 237 -20.40 -14.61 -32.37
N ASP A 238 -19.66 -14.16 -31.36
CA ASP A 238 -20.25 -13.69 -30.11
C ASP A 238 -19.95 -12.20 -29.97
N THR A 239 -21.02 -11.41 -29.83
CA THR A 239 -21.04 -9.96 -29.60
C THR A 239 -20.23 -9.49 -28.38
N THR A 240 -19.70 -10.43 -27.60
CA THR A 240 -18.88 -10.27 -26.41
C THR A 240 -17.41 -10.69 -26.63
N GLY A 241 -17.07 -11.38 -27.72
CA GLY A 241 -15.70 -11.79 -28.06
C GLY A 241 -14.80 -10.66 -28.62
N GLY A 242 -13.51 -10.94 -28.76
CA GLY A 242 -12.56 -10.04 -29.43
C GLY A 242 -12.25 -8.72 -28.70
N TRP A 243 -11.99 -7.65 -29.46
CA TRP A 243 -11.54 -6.35 -28.91
C TRP A 243 -12.59 -5.65 -28.03
N VAL A 244 -13.90 -5.90 -28.26
CA VAL A 244 -14.97 -5.34 -27.44
C VAL A 244 -14.95 -5.98 -26.05
N GLY A 245 -14.93 -7.30 -25.97
CA GLY A 245 -14.79 -8.02 -24.69
C GLY A 245 -13.52 -7.66 -23.94
N LEU A 246 -12.39 -7.54 -24.65
CA LEU A 246 -11.12 -7.12 -24.06
C LEU A 246 -11.18 -5.69 -23.51
N SER A 247 -11.88 -4.79 -24.19
CA SER A 247 -12.09 -3.41 -23.73
C SER A 247 -12.96 -3.36 -22.47
N VAL A 248 -14.06 -4.12 -22.44
CA VAL A 248 -14.93 -4.24 -21.26
C VAL A 248 -14.14 -4.81 -20.08
N LEU A 249 -13.37 -5.88 -20.32
CA LEU A 249 -12.52 -6.49 -19.30
C LEU A 249 -11.46 -5.51 -18.78
N GLY A 250 -10.84 -4.73 -19.65
CA GLY A 250 -9.90 -3.67 -19.27
C GLY A 250 -10.56 -2.62 -18.37
N VAL A 251 -11.74 -2.12 -18.74
CA VAL A 251 -12.48 -1.15 -17.92
C VAL A 251 -12.85 -1.73 -16.56
N VAL A 252 -13.41 -2.95 -16.52
CA VAL A 252 -13.81 -3.61 -15.28
C VAL A 252 -12.60 -3.87 -14.39
N SER A 253 -11.52 -4.43 -14.94
CA SER A 253 -10.29 -4.70 -14.18
C SER A 253 -9.63 -3.43 -13.67
N GLY A 254 -9.64 -2.36 -14.47
CA GLY A 254 -9.16 -1.06 -14.03
C GLY A 254 -9.97 -0.50 -12.88
N LEU A 255 -11.30 -0.49 -12.97
CA LEU A 255 -12.16 -0.04 -11.88
C LEU A 255 -11.97 -0.90 -10.61
N VAL A 256 -11.90 -2.23 -10.75
CA VAL A 256 -11.64 -3.16 -9.65
C VAL A 256 -10.29 -2.88 -9.00
N SER A 257 -9.24 -2.65 -9.79
CA SER A 257 -7.90 -2.29 -9.30
C SER A 257 -7.90 -0.99 -8.51
N GLY A 258 -8.50 0.07 -9.07
CA GLY A 258 -8.62 1.36 -8.39
C GLY A 258 -9.44 1.26 -7.10
N ILE A 259 -10.56 0.54 -7.12
CA ILE A 259 -11.40 0.34 -5.95
C ILE A 259 -10.65 -0.46 -4.89
N ALA A 260 -10.08 -1.61 -5.24
CA ALA A 260 -9.34 -2.45 -4.30
C ALA A 260 -8.19 -1.69 -3.64
N GLU A 261 -7.48 -0.85 -4.41
CA GLU A 261 -6.49 0.06 -3.87
C GLU A 261 -7.11 1.11 -2.94
N ALA A 262 -8.27 1.68 -3.26
CA ALA A 262 -8.88 2.72 -2.42
C ALA A 262 -9.54 2.21 -1.13
N LEU A 263 -9.76 0.90 -0.99
CA LEU A 263 -10.43 0.33 0.18
C LEU A 263 -9.61 0.49 1.45
N ASP A 264 -10.32 0.74 2.56
CA ASP A 264 -9.76 0.76 3.90
C ASP A 264 -10.41 -0.34 4.75
N LEU A 265 -9.66 -1.42 5.02
CA LEU A 265 -10.13 -2.55 5.82
C LEU A 265 -9.60 -2.51 7.27
N GLY A 266 -9.25 -1.32 7.75
CA GLY A 266 -8.89 -1.09 9.15
C GLY A 266 -7.52 -1.68 9.50
N SER A 267 -7.49 -2.85 10.13
CA SER A 267 -6.26 -3.46 10.65
C SER A 267 -5.57 -4.43 9.68
N LEU A 268 -6.20 -4.75 8.55
CA LEU A 268 -5.62 -5.65 7.55
C LEU A 268 -4.65 -4.89 6.64
N ASP A 269 -3.55 -5.53 6.28
CA ASP A 269 -2.54 -4.96 5.39
C ASP A 269 -2.97 -5.04 3.92
N ASP A 270 -2.73 -3.97 3.16
CA ASP A 270 -3.05 -3.85 1.73
C ASP A 270 -2.39 -4.99 0.91
N ASN A 271 -1.24 -5.51 1.34
CA ASN A 271 -0.57 -6.64 0.68
C ASN A 271 -1.34 -7.97 0.77
N LEU A 272 -2.23 -8.11 1.75
CA LEU A 272 -3.14 -9.25 1.85
C LEU A 272 -4.44 -8.97 1.11
N THR A 273 -5.03 -7.80 1.33
CA THR A 273 -6.42 -7.54 0.94
C THR A 273 -6.57 -7.23 -0.54
N LEU A 274 -5.64 -6.45 -1.12
CA LEU A 274 -5.69 -6.01 -2.51
C LEU A 274 -5.79 -7.19 -3.51
N PRO A 275 -4.90 -8.21 -3.50
CA PRO A 275 -5.00 -9.33 -4.45
C PRO A 275 -6.25 -10.18 -4.21
N ILE A 276 -6.68 -10.34 -2.97
CA ILE A 276 -7.87 -11.14 -2.64
C ILE A 276 -9.13 -10.45 -3.18
N ILE A 277 -9.29 -9.16 -2.94
CA ILE A 277 -10.48 -8.42 -3.37
C ILE A 277 -10.49 -8.27 -4.88
N SER A 278 -9.38 -7.86 -5.48
CA SER A 278 -9.30 -7.70 -6.93
C SER A 278 -9.56 -9.04 -7.66
N GLY A 279 -8.96 -10.14 -7.18
CA GLY A 279 -9.20 -11.47 -7.72
C GLY A 279 -10.64 -11.95 -7.54
N GLY A 280 -11.21 -11.75 -6.35
CA GLY A 280 -12.60 -12.11 -6.07
C GLY A 280 -13.60 -11.35 -6.95
N CYS A 281 -13.40 -10.04 -7.15
CA CYS A 281 -14.21 -9.22 -8.04
C CYS A 281 -14.10 -9.66 -9.50
N LEU A 282 -12.88 -9.92 -9.99
CA LEU A 282 -12.65 -10.42 -11.36
C LEU A 282 -13.27 -11.81 -11.55
N TRP A 283 -13.13 -12.70 -10.57
CA TRP A 283 -13.71 -14.03 -10.61
C TRP A 283 -15.24 -13.99 -10.63
N GLY A 284 -15.84 -13.16 -9.78
CA GLY A 284 -17.27 -12.91 -9.77
C GLY A 284 -17.77 -12.32 -11.09
N PHE A 285 -17.03 -11.37 -11.67
CA PHE A 285 -17.33 -10.83 -13.00
C PHE A 285 -17.35 -11.92 -14.06
N PHE A 286 -16.31 -12.75 -14.15
CA PHE A 286 -16.29 -13.85 -15.12
C PHE A 286 -17.41 -14.86 -14.89
N LYS A 287 -17.78 -15.15 -13.63
CA LYS A 287 -18.90 -16.05 -13.30
C LYS A 287 -20.23 -15.48 -13.74
N LEU A 288 -20.43 -14.18 -13.53
CA LEU A 288 -21.64 -13.47 -13.94
C LEU A 288 -21.76 -13.48 -15.47
N VAL A 289 -20.69 -13.13 -16.17
CA VAL A 289 -20.74 -13.08 -17.63
C VAL A 289 -20.94 -14.48 -18.23
N GLY A 290 -20.26 -15.49 -17.71
CA GLY A 290 -20.44 -16.88 -18.13
C GLY A 290 -21.79 -17.51 -17.73
N PHE A 291 -22.57 -16.85 -16.86
CA PHE A 291 -23.95 -17.26 -16.57
C PHE A 291 -24.95 -16.70 -17.61
N PHE A 292 -24.63 -15.56 -18.21
CA PHE A 292 -25.48 -14.88 -19.20
C PHE A 292 -25.07 -15.13 -20.66
N SER A 293 -24.00 -15.90 -20.89
CA SER A 293 -23.53 -16.33 -22.21
C SER A 293 -23.91 -17.80 -22.43
#